data_AF-A0A367FI12-F1
#
_entry.id   AF-A0A367FI12-F1
#
_cell.length_a   1.000
_cell.length_b   1.000
_cell.length_c   1.000
_cell.angle_alpha   90.00
_cell.angle_beta   90.00
_cell.angle_gamma   90.00
#
_symmetry.space_group_name_H-M   'P 1'
#
loop_
_entity.id
_entity.type
_entity.pdbx_description
1 polymer ?
#
loop_
_entity_poly.entity_id
_entity_poly.type
_entity_poly.pdbx_seq_one_letter_code
_entity_poly.pdbx_strand_id
1 'polypeptide(L)'
;MIEDDLREALDARASAYETDPRAWIGVQRRVSRRRRLAWAKAATVPLAAGAVLGGAAIVVTGAGQGDDTATITASPTVSATAPRKRHDDAYSSVTATAPPIGGTLTVDDPGVGRPMRLWFAEERREDGTTYIALCTARQTPTGGSDAGCGARDDETGHPGERAWFGSHTGHGWPLPEKRTAYGAAREDVTKAEAVTADGTRFPGEIHRLPGAPLSVWTVTYPYEEKIKGWEFSDARGKVVQWVANPFYPGFPDPVGASDAKPVGPALDLPGGPAARMYDDGSLVWRLGGRIMGADSAGKMGISPSDGRLSDGVMDSPVVSHFEASRWFGYARARTARVEVTFGDGRSARARTVRDPWKQGVVMFSVPFEPAGDVYLSGYRVVGFDARGKEVWRHDEPAHPPLWQEDPASAQPDAPPTPSPR
;
A
#
# COMPACT_ATOMS: atom_id res chain seq x y z
N MET A 1 -7.27 -21.60 49.97
CA MET A 1 -5.84 -21.36 50.28
C MET A 1 -5.00 -21.31 49.01
N ILE A 2 -4.67 -22.42 48.31
CA ILE A 2 -3.88 -22.34 47.06
C ILE A 2 -4.61 -21.59 45.93
N GLU A 3 -5.92 -21.73 45.82
CA GLU A 3 -6.71 -21.06 44.77
C GLU A 3 -6.88 -19.55 45.00
N ASP A 4 -6.88 -19.13 46.28
CA ASP A 4 -6.95 -17.72 46.67
C ASP A 4 -5.60 -17.04 46.44
N ASP A 5 -4.49 -17.72 46.77
CA ASP A 5 -3.12 -17.25 46.50
C ASP A 5 -2.86 -17.12 44.99
N LEU A 6 -3.45 -17.99 44.16
CA LEU A 6 -3.36 -17.93 42.70
C LEU A 6 -4.18 -16.78 42.11
N ARG A 7 -5.38 -16.53 42.64
CA ARG A 7 -6.19 -15.37 42.22
C ARG A 7 -5.50 -14.06 42.61
N GLU A 8 -4.98 -13.96 43.83
CA GLU A 8 -4.28 -12.76 44.30
C GLU A 8 -2.99 -12.52 43.49
N ALA A 9 -2.24 -13.58 43.15
CA ALA A 9 -1.06 -13.47 42.30
C ALA A 9 -1.40 -13.09 40.84
N LEU A 10 -2.56 -13.50 40.31
CA LEU A 10 -3.02 -13.12 38.98
C LEU A 10 -3.56 -11.69 38.94
N ASP A 11 -4.31 -11.26 39.95
CA ASP A 11 -4.82 -9.88 40.09
C ASP A 11 -3.68 -8.88 40.35
N ALA A 12 -2.68 -9.27 41.16
CA ALA A 12 -1.45 -8.48 41.35
C ALA A 12 -0.63 -8.35 40.06
N ARG A 13 -0.75 -9.32 39.15
CA ARG A 13 -0.07 -9.28 37.85
C ARG A 13 -0.87 -8.50 36.82
N ALA A 14 -2.20 -8.64 36.81
CA ALA A 14 -3.09 -7.89 35.93
C ALA A 14 -3.04 -6.37 36.22
N SER A 15 -3.00 -5.98 37.50
CA SER A 15 -2.86 -4.58 37.93
C SER A 15 -1.51 -3.95 37.58
N ALA A 16 -0.46 -4.75 37.33
CA ALA A 16 0.82 -4.26 36.82
C ALA A 16 0.84 -4.04 35.29
N TYR A 17 -0.16 -4.54 34.56
CA TYR A 17 -0.26 -4.39 33.10
C TYR A 17 -1.27 -3.33 32.65
N GLU A 18 -2.15 -2.87 33.54
CA GLU A 18 -3.03 -1.75 33.25
C GLU A 18 -2.30 -0.41 33.46
N THR A 19 -2.23 0.38 32.38
CA THR A 19 -1.84 1.81 32.30
C THR A 19 -0.36 2.20 32.24
N ASP A 20 0.40 1.62 31.30
CA ASP A 20 1.33 2.45 30.51
C ASP A 20 1.28 2.07 29.03
N PRO A 21 0.66 2.90 28.15
CA PRO A 21 0.69 2.72 26.69
C PRO A 21 2.12 2.56 26.11
N ARG A 22 3.16 2.93 26.86
CA ARG A 22 4.58 2.83 26.48
C ARG A 22 5.23 1.49 26.86
N ALA A 23 4.58 0.65 27.68
CA ALA A 23 5.13 -0.65 28.09
C ALA A 23 5.33 -1.60 26.89
N TRP A 24 4.39 -1.60 25.95
CA TRP A 24 4.46 -2.37 24.71
C TRP A 24 5.63 -1.95 23.81
N ILE A 25 5.92 -0.65 23.74
CA ILE A 25 7.06 -0.09 23.00
C ILE A 25 8.39 -0.57 23.63
N GLY A 26 8.46 -0.66 24.95
CA GLY A 26 9.62 -1.20 25.68
C GLY A 26 9.88 -2.69 25.42
N VAL A 27 8.84 -3.47 25.12
CA VAL A 27 8.94 -4.89 24.72
C VAL A 27 9.43 -5.01 23.28
N GLN A 28 8.84 -4.28 22.33
CA GLN A 28 9.27 -4.28 20.92
C GLN A 28 10.74 -3.85 20.74
N ARG A 29 11.20 -2.85 21.50
CA ARG A 29 12.62 -2.40 21.48
C ARG A 29 13.58 -3.47 22.00
N ARG A 30 13.19 -4.26 23.01
CA ARG A 30 14.01 -5.36 23.54
C ARG A 30 14.13 -6.53 22.56
N VAL A 31 13.03 -6.88 21.88
CA VAL A 31 13.02 -7.96 20.88
C VAL A 31 13.86 -7.57 19.65
N SER A 32 13.75 -6.34 19.15
CA SER A 32 14.52 -5.87 18.00
C SER A 32 16.02 -5.72 18.29
N ARG A 33 16.43 -5.28 19.49
CA ARG A 33 17.84 -5.27 19.90
C ARG A 33 18.45 -6.66 19.97
N ARG A 34 17.73 -7.65 20.51
CA ARG A 34 18.21 -9.05 20.57
C ARG A 34 18.38 -9.64 19.18
N ARG A 35 17.44 -9.38 18.25
CA ARG A 35 17.57 -9.78 16.84
C ARG A 35 18.76 -9.10 16.16
N ARG A 36 18.93 -7.77 16.29
CA ARG A 36 20.06 -7.06 15.66
C ARG A 36 21.43 -7.54 16.16
N LEU A 37 21.56 -7.85 17.45
CA LEU A 37 22.80 -8.40 18.01
C LEU A 37 23.10 -9.83 17.55
N ALA A 38 22.07 -10.65 17.28
CA ALA A 38 22.25 -11.98 16.71
C ALA A 38 22.74 -11.90 15.25
N TRP A 39 22.24 -10.94 14.47
CA TRP A 39 22.64 -10.75 13.07
C TRP A 39 24.01 -10.05 12.92
N ALA A 40 24.36 -9.15 13.84
CA ALA A 40 25.67 -8.48 13.84
C ALA A 40 26.84 -9.46 14.08
N LYS A 41 26.61 -10.59 14.76
CA LYS A 41 27.62 -11.65 14.95
C LYS A 41 27.78 -12.57 13.73
N ALA A 42 26.85 -12.53 12.77
CA ALA A 42 26.90 -13.37 11.57
C ALA A 42 27.55 -12.67 10.36
N ALA A 43 27.87 -11.37 10.45
CA ALA A 43 28.24 -10.53 9.30
C ALA A 43 29.68 -9.99 9.33
N THR A 44 30.62 -10.68 9.99
CA THR A 44 32.05 -10.35 9.90
C THR A 44 32.75 -11.29 8.91
N VAL A 45 32.76 -10.91 7.64
CA VAL A 45 33.72 -11.40 6.63
C VAL A 45 34.45 -10.18 6.09
N PRO A 46 35.80 -10.14 6.11
CA PRO A 46 36.55 -9.01 5.60
C PRO A 46 36.68 -9.12 4.08
N LEU A 47 36.21 -8.12 3.34
CA LEU A 47 36.53 -7.96 1.91
C LEU A 47 37.42 -6.74 1.70
N ALA A 48 38.57 -7.03 1.12
CA ALA A 48 39.65 -6.09 0.84
C ALA A 48 39.35 -5.20 -0.38
N ALA A 49 40.03 -4.05 -0.36
CA ALA A 49 39.99 -2.91 -1.25
C ALA A 49 40.03 -3.19 -2.77
N GLY A 50 39.33 -2.33 -3.51
CA GLY A 50 39.57 -2.07 -4.93
C GLY A 50 39.04 -0.68 -5.30
N ALA A 51 39.93 0.32 -5.27
CA ALA A 51 39.63 1.70 -5.68
C ALA A 51 39.89 1.86 -7.19
N VAL A 52 38.91 2.37 -7.94
CA VAL A 52 39.13 2.91 -9.28
C VAL A 52 38.48 4.30 -9.37
N LEU A 53 39.34 5.30 -9.50
CA LEU A 53 39.01 6.69 -9.81
C LEU A 53 38.68 6.79 -11.29
N GLY A 54 37.49 7.30 -11.63
CA GLY A 54 37.10 7.67 -12.99
C GLY A 54 36.49 9.07 -12.98
N GLY A 55 37.31 10.07 -13.29
CA GLY A 55 36.86 11.45 -13.45
C GLY A 55 36.14 11.65 -14.79
N ALA A 56 35.00 12.31 -14.77
CA ALA A 56 34.37 12.87 -15.95
C ALA A 56 34.42 14.40 -15.84
N ALA A 57 35.21 15.03 -16.71
CA ALA A 57 35.21 16.47 -16.92
C ALA A 57 33.99 16.85 -17.76
N ILE A 58 33.20 17.82 -17.30
CA ILE A 58 32.16 18.47 -18.11
C ILE A 58 32.72 19.81 -18.58
N VAL A 59 32.91 19.95 -19.88
CA VAL A 59 33.20 21.23 -20.54
C VAL A 59 31.87 21.94 -20.77
N VAL A 60 31.70 23.13 -20.18
CA VAL A 60 30.60 24.05 -20.50
C VAL A 60 31.19 25.21 -21.29
N THR A 61 30.84 25.29 -22.57
CA THR A 61 31.06 26.46 -23.42
C THR A 61 29.71 27.04 -23.80
N GLY A 62 29.57 28.37 -23.69
CA GLY A 62 28.64 29.12 -24.52
C GLY A 62 27.58 29.91 -23.76
N ALA A 63 27.81 31.23 -23.68
CA ALA A 63 26.84 32.23 -23.28
C ALA A 63 25.83 32.52 -24.38
N GLY A 64 24.58 32.81 -24.00
CA GLY A 64 23.53 33.30 -24.89
C GLY A 64 22.35 33.78 -24.07
N GLN A 65 22.08 35.08 -24.14
CA GLN A 65 21.02 35.79 -23.44
C GLN A 65 19.80 35.89 -24.37
N GLY A 66 18.66 35.38 -23.94
CA GLY A 66 17.38 35.51 -24.66
C GLY A 66 16.33 34.56 -24.07
N ASP A 67 15.17 35.10 -23.75
CA ASP A 67 13.96 34.34 -23.39
C ASP A 67 13.70 33.24 -24.42
N ASP A 68 13.78 31.97 -24.01
CA ASP A 68 13.05 30.86 -24.61
C ASP A 68 13.21 29.59 -23.76
N THR A 69 12.11 28.83 -23.67
CA THR A 69 12.00 27.52 -23.02
C THR A 69 13.10 26.57 -23.52
N ALA A 70 14.14 26.35 -22.69
CA ALA A 70 15.18 25.36 -22.98
C ALA A 70 14.66 23.96 -22.63
N THR A 71 14.30 23.18 -23.66
CA THR A 71 14.23 21.72 -23.57
C THR A 71 15.63 21.18 -23.38
N ILE A 72 15.99 20.83 -22.15
CA ILE A 72 17.27 20.17 -21.86
C ILE A 72 17.09 18.67 -22.12
N THR A 73 17.54 18.19 -23.28
CA THR A 73 17.67 16.76 -23.55
C THR A 73 18.93 16.26 -22.86
N ALA A 74 18.83 15.89 -21.58
CA ALA A 74 19.91 15.21 -20.88
C ALA A 74 19.83 13.71 -21.21
N SER A 75 20.82 13.18 -21.93
CA SER A 75 21.01 11.73 -22.05
C SER A 75 21.40 11.16 -20.68
N PRO A 76 20.61 10.27 -20.07
CA PRO A 76 20.95 9.73 -18.77
C PRO A 76 22.11 8.74 -18.91
N THR A 77 23.31 9.11 -18.43
CA THR A 77 24.33 8.12 -18.08
C THR A 77 23.86 7.44 -16.79
N VAL A 78 23.20 6.30 -16.93
CA VAL A 78 22.74 5.49 -15.80
C VAL A 78 23.96 4.83 -15.17
N SER A 79 24.44 5.37 -14.04
CA SER A 79 25.35 4.61 -13.17
C SER A 79 24.59 3.38 -12.67
N ALA A 80 24.98 2.20 -13.17
CA ALA A 80 24.48 0.92 -12.73
C ALA A 80 24.82 0.72 -11.24
N THR A 81 23.89 1.11 -10.38
CA THR A 81 23.93 0.76 -8.96
C THR A 81 23.65 -0.73 -8.88
N ALA A 82 24.43 -1.46 -8.08
CA ALA A 82 24.32 -2.91 -7.92
C ALA A 82 22.86 -3.37 -7.78
N PRO A 83 22.45 -4.49 -8.40
CA PRO A 83 21.07 -4.96 -8.37
C PRO A 83 20.65 -5.13 -6.91
N ARG A 84 19.70 -4.31 -6.46
CA ARG A 84 18.96 -4.58 -5.23
C ARG A 84 18.35 -5.98 -5.40
N LYS A 85 18.54 -6.86 -4.41
CA LYS A 85 17.86 -8.17 -4.37
C LYS A 85 16.41 -7.94 -4.80
N ARG A 86 15.93 -8.70 -5.80
CA ARG A 86 14.49 -8.75 -6.12
C ARG A 86 13.78 -8.87 -4.78
N HIS A 87 12.90 -7.92 -4.48
CA HIS A 87 12.06 -8.02 -3.29
C HIS A 87 11.46 -9.41 -3.31
N ASP A 88 11.65 -10.17 -2.23
CA ASP A 88 11.03 -11.48 -2.11
C ASP A 88 9.54 -11.28 -2.35
N ASP A 89 9.09 -11.94 -3.39
CA ASP A 89 7.74 -11.87 -3.90
C ASP A 89 6.76 -12.23 -2.77
N ALA A 90 5.92 -11.29 -2.31
CA ALA A 90 5.14 -11.51 -1.07
C ALA A 90 4.22 -12.74 -1.17
N TYR A 91 3.71 -13.03 -2.36
CA TYR A 91 3.03 -14.29 -2.66
C TYR A 91 3.94 -15.49 -2.45
N SER A 92 5.14 -15.52 -3.04
CA SER A 92 6.11 -16.60 -2.82
C SER A 92 6.46 -16.78 -1.34
N SER A 93 6.60 -15.68 -0.58
CA SER A 93 6.83 -15.73 0.86
C SER A 93 5.69 -16.39 1.63
N VAL A 94 4.44 -16.03 1.34
CA VAL A 94 3.28 -16.58 2.07
C VAL A 94 2.96 -17.98 1.60
N THR A 95 3.03 -18.27 0.30
CA THR A 95 2.79 -19.61 -0.23
C THR A 95 3.83 -20.64 0.20
N ALA A 96 5.03 -20.22 0.60
CA ALA A 96 6.01 -21.11 1.22
C ALA A 96 5.52 -21.66 2.58
N THR A 97 4.69 -20.91 3.31
CA THR A 97 4.13 -21.32 4.61
C THR A 97 2.67 -21.73 4.55
N ALA A 98 1.92 -21.22 3.56
CA ALA A 98 0.49 -21.42 3.36
C ALA A 98 0.22 -21.77 1.88
N PRO A 99 0.63 -22.97 1.42
CA PRO A 99 0.52 -23.36 0.02
C PRO A 99 -0.95 -23.45 -0.43
N PRO A 100 -1.27 -23.15 -1.71
CA PRO A 100 -2.62 -23.24 -2.22
C PRO A 100 -3.23 -24.65 -2.16
N ILE A 101 -4.46 -24.74 -1.66
CA ILE A 101 -5.35 -25.89 -1.83
C ILE A 101 -6.19 -25.65 -3.08
N GLY A 102 -5.86 -26.36 -4.15
CA GLY A 102 -6.52 -26.22 -5.45
C GLY A 102 -6.05 -24.99 -6.22
N GLY A 103 -6.94 -24.45 -7.05
CA GLY A 103 -6.67 -23.30 -7.92
C GLY A 103 -6.54 -21.97 -7.17
N THR A 104 -5.87 -21.03 -7.80
CA THR A 104 -5.76 -19.64 -7.36
C THR A 104 -6.59 -18.72 -8.24
N LEU A 105 -7.18 -17.68 -7.66
CA LEU A 105 -7.91 -16.65 -8.38
C LEU A 105 -7.05 -15.40 -8.51
N THR A 106 -6.96 -14.84 -9.71
CA THR A 106 -6.42 -13.50 -9.95
C THR A 106 -7.57 -12.56 -10.27
N VAL A 107 -7.70 -11.47 -9.52
CA VAL A 107 -8.71 -10.43 -9.73
C VAL A 107 -8.05 -9.06 -9.82
N ASP A 108 -8.69 -8.14 -10.52
CA ASP A 108 -8.24 -6.75 -10.53
C ASP A 108 -8.47 -6.11 -9.15
N ASP A 109 -7.45 -5.43 -8.65
CA ASP A 109 -7.60 -4.45 -7.58
C ASP A 109 -7.79 -3.07 -8.23
N PRO A 110 -9.04 -2.59 -8.40
CA PRO A 110 -9.31 -1.26 -8.94
C PRO A 110 -8.76 -0.15 -8.05
N GLY A 111 -8.37 -0.49 -6.81
CA GLY A 111 -7.72 0.36 -5.85
C GLY A 111 -6.38 0.91 -6.31
N VAL A 112 -5.63 0.05 -6.99
CA VAL A 112 -4.23 0.29 -7.36
C VAL A 112 -3.96 0.03 -8.83
N GLY A 113 -4.97 -0.44 -9.59
CA GLY A 113 -4.83 -0.80 -11.00
C GLY A 113 -3.91 -2.01 -11.22
N ARG A 114 -3.84 -2.93 -10.25
CA ARG A 114 -2.93 -4.09 -10.26
C ARG A 114 -3.65 -5.38 -9.89
N PRO A 115 -3.18 -6.54 -10.37
CA PRO A 115 -3.77 -7.81 -9.99
C PRO A 115 -3.52 -8.14 -8.50
N MET A 116 -4.54 -8.68 -7.87
CA MET A 116 -4.51 -9.32 -6.55
C MET A 116 -4.77 -10.82 -6.73
N ARG A 117 -4.04 -11.64 -5.96
CA ARG A 117 -4.25 -13.09 -5.90
C ARG A 117 -5.03 -13.48 -4.66
N LEU A 118 -5.94 -14.43 -4.81
CA LEU A 118 -6.73 -15.05 -3.76
C LEU A 118 -6.60 -16.58 -3.84
N TRP A 119 -6.41 -17.26 -2.72
CA TRP A 119 -6.35 -18.73 -2.68
C TRP A 119 -6.76 -19.26 -1.32
N PHE A 120 -7.12 -20.54 -1.24
CA PHE A 120 -7.32 -21.21 0.05
C PHE A 120 -6.03 -21.90 0.49
N ALA A 121 -5.73 -21.86 1.77
CA ALA A 121 -4.61 -22.60 2.36
C ALA A 121 -5.05 -23.32 3.64
N GLU A 122 -4.30 -24.36 4.01
CA GLU A 122 -4.44 -25.03 5.29
C GLU A 122 -3.55 -24.31 6.32
N GLU A 123 -4.15 -23.81 7.39
CA GLU A 123 -3.45 -23.12 8.48
C GLU A 123 -3.64 -23.87 9.80
N ARG A 124 -2.69 -23.69 10.73
CA ARG A 124 -2.72 -24.38 12.03
C ARG A 124 -2.81 -23.38 13.18
N ARG A 125 -3.76 -23.60 14.09
CA ARG A 125 -3.93 -22.82 15.32
C ARG A 125 -2.88 -23.16 16.37
N GLU A 126 -2.80 -22.31 17.40
CA GLU A 126 -1.94 -22.53 18.56
C GLU A 126 -2.29 -23.79 19.35
N ASP A 127 -3.58 -24.17 19.40
CA ASP A 127 -4.06 -25.42 20.00
C ASP A 127 -3.81 -26.66 19.13
N GLY A 128 -3.29 -26.46 17.91
CA GLY A 128 -2.96 -27.51 16.96
C GLY A 128 -4.10 -27.95 16.05
N THR A 129 -5.29 -27.34 16.11
CA THR A 129 -6.33 -27.60 15.12
C THR A 129 -5.98 -26.97 13.78
N THR A 130 -6.45 -27.61 12.71
CA THR A 130 -6.28 -27.16 11.33
C THR A 130 -7.54 -26.43 10.90
N TYR A 131 -7.40 -25.35 10.12
CA TYR A 131 -8.52 -24.68 9.48
C TYR A 131 -8.21 -24.22 8.06
N ILE A 132 -9.26 -23.98 7.28
CA ILE A 132 -9.14 -23.43 5.92
C ILE A 132 -9.15 -21.90 5.97
N ALA A 133 -8.04 -21.28 5.56
CA ALA A 133 -7.92 -19.83 5.46
C ALA A 133 -8.08 -19.35 4.02
N LEU A 134 -8.73 -18.19 3.83
CA LEU A 134 -8.66 -17.45 2.57
C LEU A 134 -7.46 -16.50 2.63
N CYS A 135 -6.50 -16.73 1.74
CA CYS A 135 -5.26 -15.98 1.65
C CYS A 135 -5.26 -15.02 0.47
N THR A 136 -4.50 -13.95 0.61
CA THR A 136 -4.41 -12.87 -0.36
C THR A 136 -2.97 -12.44 -0.57
N ALA A 137 -2.66 -11.98 -1.78
CA ALA A 137 -1.41 -11.30 -2.09
C ALA A 137 -1.69 -10.16 -3.07
N ARG A 138 -1.15 -8.99 -2.76
CA ARG A 138 -1.31 -7.76 -3.55
C ARG A 138 0.00 -7.00 -3.62
N GLN A 139 0.12 -6.19 -4.67
CA GLN A 139 1.22 -5.26 -4.83
C GLN A 139 0.67 -3.84 -4.85
N THR A 140 1.25 -2.98 -4.02
CA THR A 140 1.01 -1.54 -4.04
C THR A 140 1.64 -0.91 -5.28
N PRO A 141 1.17 0.29 -5.71
CA PRO A 141 1.77 1.00 -6.83
C PRO A 141 3.28 1.22 -6.63
N THR A 142 3.71 1.62 -5.43
CA THR A 142 5.12 1.89 -5.07
C THR A 142 5.99 0.63 -4.99
N GLY A 143 5.54 -0.52 -5.49
CA GLY A 143 6.27 -1.79 -5.49
C GLY A 143 6.33 -2.53 -4.16
N GLY A 144 5.84 -1.92 -3.08
CA GLY A 144 5.57 -2.64 -1.84
C GLY A 144 4.54 -3.74 -2.09
N SER A 145 4.62 -4.82 -1.34
CA SER A 145 3.69 -5.94 -1.47
C SER A 145 3.21 -6.35 -0.08
N ASP A 146 1.99 -6.85 -0.04
CA ASP A 146 1.32 -7.30 1.17
C ASP A 146 0.64 -8.62 0.85
N ALA A 147 0.82 -9.60 1.73
CA ALA A 147 0.23 -10.90 1.58
C ALA A 147 -0.02 -11.48 2.97
N GLY A 148 -1.10 -12.24 3.08
CA GLY A 148 -1.48 -12.86 4.33
C GLY A 148 -2.76 -13.67 4.20
N CYS A 149 -2.98 -14.51 5.19
CA CYS A 149 -4.16 -15.35 5.32
C CYS A 149 -5.10 -14.74 6.34
N GLY A 150 -6.38 -14.59 5.97
CA GLY A 150 -7.41 -14.18 6.90
C GLY A 150 -7.56 -15.24 7.99
N ALA A 151 -7.48 -14.84 9.25
CA ALA A 151 -7.91 -15.69 10.35
C ALA A 151 -9.44 -15.72 10.32
N ARG A 152 -10.01 -16.69 9.61
CA ARG A 152 -11.40 -17.06 9.88
C ARG A 152 -11.54 -18.57 9.96
N ASP A 153 -12.17 -18.89 11.06
CA ASP A 153 -12.39 -20.18 11.66
C ASP A 153 -13.49 -20.94 10.91
N ASP A 154 -13.24 -22.18 10.51
CA ASP A 154 -14.26 -23.12 10.06
C ASP A 154 -15.07 -23.74 11.22
N GLU A 155 -14.60 -23.63 12.47
CA GLU A 155 -15.24 -24.06 13.72
C GLU A 155 -15.94 -22.92 14.50
N THR A 156 -15.52 -21.65 14.40
CA THR A 156 -16.19 -20.46 14.98
C THR A 156 -16.90 -19.57 13.94
N GLY A 157 -16.74 -19.83 12.65
CA GLY A 157 -17.76 -19.45 11.67
C GLY A 157 -19.01 -20.22 12.05
N HIS A 158 -19.99 -19.55 12.66
CA HIS A 158 -21.14 -20.18 13.31
C HIS A 158 -21.63 -21.39 12.51
N PRO A 159 -21.77 -22.59 13.12
CA PRO A 159 -22.27 -23.77 12.44
C PRO A 159 -23.51 -23.42 11.60
N GLY A 160 -23.38 -23.46 10.27
CA GLY A 160 -24.43 -23.03 9.34
C GLY A 160 -24.13 -21.78 8.50
N GLU A 161 -23.04 -21.05 8.73
CA GLU A 161 -22.60 -19.98 7.82
C GLU A 161 -22.32 -20.55 6.42
N ARG A 162 -23.00 -20.00 5.42
CA ARG A 162 -22.89 -20.29 3.98
C ARG A 162 -21.85 -19.43 3.28
N ALA A 163 -21.52 -18.26 3.82
CA ALA A 163 -20.51 -17.35 3.29
C ALA A 163 -19.93 -16.47 4.41
N TRP A 164 -18.72 -15.95 4.17
CA TRP A 164 -18.11 -14.95 5.04
C TRP A 164 -17.37 -13.87 4.28
N PHE A 165 -17.26 -12.72 4.92
CA PHE A 165 -16.45 -11.60 4.45
C PHE A 165 -14.99 -11.76 4.90
N GLY A 166 -14.08 -11.68 3.93
CA GLY A 166 -12.63 -11.70 4.17
C GLY A 166 -12.11 -10.28 4.38
N SER A 167 -12.11 -9.50 3.31
CA SER A 167 -11.68 -8.09 3.35
C SER A 167 -12.14 -7.37 2.07
N HIS A 168 -11.62 -6.17 1.83
CA HIS A 168 -11.76 -5.47 0.57
C HIS A 168 -10.45 -4.83 0.12
N THR A 169 -10.42 -4.34 -1.11
CA THR A 169 -9.30 -3.56 -1.61
C THR A 169 -9.44 -2.07 -1.30
N GLY A 170 -8.51 -1.23 -1.78
CA GLY A 170 -8.61 0.24 -1.65
C GLY A 170 -8.28 0.78 -0.26
N HIS A 171 -7.32 0.16 0.45
CA HIS A 171 -6.82 0.64 1.75
C HIS A 171 -5.71 1.71 1.63
N GLY A 172 -5.31 2.05 0.39
CA GLY A 172 -4.23 3.00 0.13
C GLY A 172 -4.73 4.39 -0.25
N TRP A 173 -3.81 5.36 -0.18
CA TRP A 173 -3.97 6.65 -0.84
C TRP A 173 -3.23 6.63 -2.19
N PRO A 174 -3.75 7.30 -3.23
CA PRO A 174 -5.04 8.00 -3.30
C PRO A 174 -6.23 7.04 -3.11
N LEU A 175 -7.35 7.55 -2.61
CA LEU A 175 -8.57 6.72 -2.52
C LEU A 175 -9.05 6.41 -3.94
N PRO A 176 -9.33 5.14 -4.24
CA PRO A 176 -9.70 4.77 -5.59
C PRO A 176 -11.15 5.12 -5.91
N GLU A 177 -11.49 5.12 -7.19
CA GLU A 177 -12.89 5.29 -7.62
C GLU A 177 -13.76 4.09 -7.24
N LYS A 178 -13.18 2.88 -7.26
CA LYS A 178 -13.85 1.63 -6.95
C LYS A 178 -12.98 0.78 -6.02
N ARG A 179 -13.64 -0.11 -5.29
CA ARG A 179 -12.99 -1.15 -4.49
C ARG A 179 -13.69 -2.48 -4.69
N THR A 180 -12.96 -3.56 -4.41
CA THR A 180 -13.48 -4.92 -4.50
C THR A 180 -13.53 -5.53 -3.11
N ALA A 181 -14.72 -5.88 -2.62
CA ALA A 181 -14.87 -6.76 -1.47
C ALA A 181 -14.74 -8.22 -1.89
N TYR A 182 -14.22 -9.05 -1.01
CA TYR A 182 -14.08 -10.48 -1.26
C TYR A 182 -14.23 -11.31 0.00
N GLY A 183 -14.50 -12.59 -0.20
CA GLY A 183 -14.60 -13.58 0.86
C GLY A 183 -14.80 -14.96 0.29
N ALA A 184 -15.27 -15.90 1.10
CA ALA A 184 -15.55 -17.26 0.65
C ALA A 184 -17.02 -17.63 0.84
N ALA A 185 -17.46 -18.59 0.04
CA ALA A 185 -18.82 -19.12 0.02
C ALA A 185 -18.83 -20.64 -0.18
N ARG A 186 -19.81 -21.29 0.45
CA ARG A 186 -20.11 -22.72 0.28
C ARG A 186 -20.74 -22.99 -1.09
N GLU A 187 -20.74 -24.26 -1.48
CA GLU A 187 -21.15 -24.72 -2.80
C GLU A 187 -22.59 -24.32 -3.19
N ASP A 188 -23.50 -24.26 -2.21
CA ASP A 188 -24.91 -23.93 -2.42
C ASP A 188 -25.18 -22.43 -2.65
N VAL A 189 -24.18 -21.57 -2.44
CA VAL A 189 -24.25 -20.15 -2.79
C VAL A 189 -23.92 -19.97 -4.27
N THR A 190 -24.80 -19.30 -5.00
CA THR A 190 -24.63 -19.04 -6.44
C THR A 190 -24.61 -17.56 -6.79
N LYS A 191 -24.95 -16.68 -5.84
CA LYS A 191 -24.98 -15.23 -6.04
C LYS A 191 -24.53 -14.51 -4.76
N ALA A 192 -23.75 -13.46 -4.93
CA ALA A 192 -23.40 -12.49 -3.89
C ALA A 192 -23.77 -11.07 -4.37
N GLU A 193 -24.28 -10.23 -3.49
CA GLU A 193 -24.54 -8.81 -3.76
C GLU A 193 -24.10 -7.98 -2.56
N ALA A 194 -23.46 -6.84 -2.81
CA ALA A 194 -23.30 -5.81 -1.77
C ALA A 194 -24.55 -4.94 -1.72
N VAL A 195 -25.01 -4.59 -0.52
CA VAL A 195 -26.25 -3.85 -0.31
C VAL A 195 -25.98 -2.63 0.59
N THR A 196 -26.38 -1.45 0.13
CA THR A 196 -26.27 -0.17 0.83
C THR A 196 -27.40 0.03 1.85
N ALA A 197 -27.34 1.12 2.62
CA ALA A 197 -28.40 1.48 3.55
C ALA A 197 -29.74 1.83 2.88
N ASP A 198 -29.71 2.41 1.67
CA ASP A 198 -30.89 2.78 0.88
C ASP A 198 -31.43 1.63 0.02
N GLY A 199 -30.79 0.46 0.08
CA GLY A 199 -31.20 -0.75 -0.64
C GLY A 199 -30.64 -0.88 -2.05
N THR A 200 -29.80 0.06 -2.51
CA THR A 200 -29.00 -0.08 -3.73
C THR A 200 -28.15 -1.36 -3.65
N ARG A 201 -28.09 -2.09 -4.77
CA ARG A 201 -27.41 -3.39 -4.86
C ARG A 201 -26.31 -3.35 -5.91
N PHE A 202 -25.15 -3.91 -5.57
CA PHE A 202 -24.04 -4.13 -6.49
C PHE A 202 -23.83 -5.63 -6.68
N PRO A 203 -23.96 -6.15 -7.92
CA PRO A 203 -23.80 -7.58 -8.18
C PRO A 203 -22.35 -8.01 -7.99
N GLY A 204 -22.18 -9.20 -7.44
CA GLY A 204 -20.89 -9.87 -7.33
C GLY A 204 -20.79 -11.12 -8.20
N GLU A 205 -19.63 -11.77 -8.10
CA GLU A 205 -19.29 -13.00 -8.79
C GLU A 205 -18.97 -14.11 -7.78
N ILE A 206 -19.28 -15.35 -8.14
CA ILE A 206 -18.90 -16.55 -7.40
C ILE A 206 -17.91 -17.36 -8.25
N HIS A 207 -16.67 -17.40 -7.80
CA HIS A 207 -15.54 -18.08 -8.44
C HIS A 207 -15.36 -19.47 -7.86
N ARG A 208 -15.62 -20.50 -8.67
CA ARG A 208 -15.38 -21.91 -8.31
C ARG A 208 -14.01 -22.33 -8.81
N LEU A 209 -13.04 -22.40 -7.91
CA LEU A 209 -11.66 -22.73 -8.26
C LEU A 209 -11.46 -24.26 -8.27
N PRO A 210 -10.83 -24.84 -9.30
CA PRO A 210 -10.62 -26.28 -9.38
C PRO A 210 -9.89 -26.83 -8.15
N GLY A 211 -10.44 -27.84 -7.49
CA GLY A 211 -9.83 -28.47 -6.31
C GLY A 211 -9.82 -27.62 -5.03
N ALA A 212 -10.38 -26.41 -5.04
CA ALA A 212 -10.51 -25.60 -3.84
C ALA A 212 -11.66 -26.12 -2.95
N PRO A 213 -11.53 -26.02 -1.62
CA PRO A 213 -12.55 -26.51 -0.69
C PRO A 213 -13.84 -25.68 -0.72
N LEU A 214 -13.76 -24.43 -1.19
CA LEU A 214 -14.84 -23.45 -1.21
C LEU A 214 -14.76 -22.57 -2.45
N SER A 215 -15.82 -21.81 -2.71
CA SER A 215 -15.81 -20.76 -3.74
C SER A 215 -15.32 -19.44 -3.16
N VAL A 216 -14.71 -18.60 -3.99
CA VAL A 216 -14.40 -17.20 -3.65
C VAL A 216 -15.52 -16.32 -4.19
N TRP A 217 -16.02 -15.38 -3.40
CA TRP A 217 -16.93 -14.37 -3.91
C TRP A 217 -16.23 -13.01 -3.98
N THR A 218 -16.57 -12.21 -4.98
CA THR A 218 -16.11 -10.83 -5.14
C THR A 218 -17.26 -9.89 -5.45
N VAL A 219 -17.21 -8.66 -4.96
CA VAL A 219 -18.15 -7.59 -5.33
C VAL A 219 -17.39 -6.29 -5.53
N THR A 220 -17.48 -5.70 -6.72
CA THR A 220 -16.85 -4.41 -7.04
C THR A 220 -17.89 -3.30 -7.00
N TYR A 221 -17.60 -2.21 -6.28
CA TYR A 221 -18.52 -1.10 -6.09
C TYR A 221 -17.75 0.23 -5.93
N PRO A 222 -18.41 1.39 -6.15
CA PRO A 222 -17.77 2.69 -5.96
C PRO A 222 -17.26 2.85 -4.53
N TYR A 223 -16.09 3.47 -4.37
CA TYR A 223 -15.44 3.59 -3.06
C TYR A 223 -16.29 4.36 -2.04
N GLU A 224 -16.97 5.41 -2.49
CA GLU A 224 -17.81 6.29 -1.65
C GLU A 224 -19.07 5.60 -1.11
N GLU A 225 -19.44 4.45 -1.68
CA GLU A 225 -20.65 3.72 -1.27
C GLU A 225 -20.48 3.04 0.09
N LYS A 226 -21.46 3.31 0.96
CA LYS A 226 -21.54 2.75 2.31
C LYS A 226 -22.32 1.45 2.29
N ILE A 227 -21.59 0.36 2.09
CA ILE A 227 -22.15 -1.00 2.11
C ILE A 227 -22.54 -1.38 3.53
N LYS A 228 -23.82 -1.70 3.74
CA LYS A 228 -24.37 -2.18 5.01
C LYS A 228 -24.06 -3.65 5.23
N GLY A 229 -23.98 -4.43 4.16
CA GLY A 229 -23.64 -5.84 4.22
C GLY A 229 -23.73 -6.50 2.86
N TRP A 230 -23.67 -7.83 2.90
CA TRP A 230 -23.66 -8.69 1.73
C TRP A 230 -24.78 -9.71 1.81
N GLU A 231 -25.54 -9.82 0.74
CA GLU A 231 -26.63 -10.79 0.58
C GLU A 231 -26.15 -11.95 -0.30
N PHE A 232 -26.39 -13.17 0.16
CA PHE A 232 -26.03 -14.40 -0.55
C PHE A 232 -27.28 -15.21 -0.85
N SER A 233 -27.38 -15.71 -2.09
CA SER A 233 -28.54 -16.48 -2.55
C SER A 233 -28.15 -17.83 -3.15
N ASP A 234 -29.07 -18.79 -3.06
CA ASP A 234 -28.98 -20.10 -3.72
C ASP A 234 -29.35 -20.04 -5.22
N ALA A 235 -29.24 -21.18 -5.91
CA ALA A 235 -29.54 -21.31 -7.33
C ALA A 235 -31.00 -20.98 -7.71
N ARG A 236 -31.91 -20.95 -6.74
CA ARG A 236 -33.33 -20.59 -6.93
C ARG A 236 -33.58 -19.10 -6.65
N GLY A 237 -32.55 -18.34 -6.33
CA GLY A 237 -32.66 -16.93 -5.94
C GLY A 237 -33.17 -16.73 -4.52
N LYS A 238 -33.22 -17.77 -3.68
CA LYS A 238 -33.58 -17.61 -2.26
C LYS A 238 -32.38 -17.08 -1.49
N VAL A 239 -32.56 -16.01 -0.74
CA VAL A 239 -31.56 -15.51 0.20
C VAL A 239 -31.29 -16.58 1.26
N VAL A 240 -30.03 -17.04 1.32
CA VAL A 240 -29.56 -18.05 2.28
C VAL A 240 -28.76 -17.45 3.42
N GLN A 241 -28.16 -16.28 3.23
CA GLN A 241 -27.43 -15.58 4.29
C GLN A 241 -27.33 -14.08 4.03
N TRP A 242 -27.31 -13.34 5.13
CA TRP A 242 -26.87 -11.95 5.18
C TRP A 242 -25.61 -11.86 6.05
N VAL A 243 -24.58 -11.17 5.57
CA VAL A 243 -23.36 -10.86 6.34
C VAL A 243 -23.29 -9.36 6.53
N ALA A 244 -23.33 -8.89 7.78
CA ALA A 244 -23.17 -7.48 8.08
C ALA A 244 -21.75 -7.01 7.76
N ASN A 245 -21.60 -5.81 7.21
CA ASN A 245 -20.29 -5.21 7.02
C ASN A 245 -19.73 -4.76 8.37
N PRO A 246 -18.61 -5.34 8.86
CA PRO A 246 -17.99 -4.93 10.12
C PRO A 246 -17.50 -3.48 10.08
N PHE A 247 -17.38 -2.90 8.89
CA PHE A 247 -17.00 -1.52 8.66
C PHE A 247 -18.20 -0.62 8.34
N TYR A 248 -19.43 -0.98 8.72
CA TYR A 248 -20.61 -0.11 8.57
C TYR A 248 -20.92 0.65 9.88
N PRO A 249 -21.28 1.96 9.86
CA PRO A 249 -21.65 2.79 8.71
C PRO A 249 -20.49 3.36 7.87
N GLY A 250 -19.25 3.02 8.19
CA GLY A 250 -18.09 3.34 7.37
C GLY A 250 -16.81 2.87 8.03
N PHE A 251 -15.77 2.68 7.22
CA PHE A 251 -14.43 2.89 7.74
C PHE A 251 -14.37 4.33 8.27
N PRO A 252 -13.66 4.60 9.38
CA PRO A 252 -13.25 5.96 9.68
C PRO A 252 -12.64 6.51 8.38
N ASP A 253 -13.22 7.57 7.82
CA ASP A 253 -12.57 8.33 6.75
C ASP A 253 -11.14 8.56 7.26
N PRO A 254 -10.10 8.06 6.57
CA PRO A 254 -8.72 8.13 7.07
C PRO A 254 -8.28 9.56 7.38
N VAL A 255 -9.03 10.54 6.89
CA VAL A 255 -8.77 11.97 6.96
C VAL A 255 -9.92 12.76 7.62
N GLY A 256 -11.15 12.23 7.59
CA GLY A 256 -12.36 12.92 8.04
C GLY A 256 -13.05 12.33 9.27
N ALA A 257 -12.53 11.22 9.81
CA ALA A 257 -13.07 10.59 11.02
C ALA A 257 -12.21 10.81 12.26
N SER A 258 -11.11 11.54 12.17
CA SER A 258 -10.54 12.14 13.36
C SER A 258 -11.33 13.41 13.65
N ASP A 259 -11.76 13.59 14.91
CA ASP A 259 -12.17 14.89 15.46
C ASP A 259 -10.99 15.90 15.49
N ALA A 260 -9.96 15.65 14.68
CA ALA A 260 -8.73 16.40 14.63
C ALA A 260 -9.01 17.80 14.13
N LYS A 261 -8.43 18.76 14.82
CA LYS A 261 -8.62 20.16 14.51
C LYS A 261 -7.52 20.60 13.56
N PRO A 262 -7.86 21.43 12.56
CA PRO A 262 -6.84 22.06 11.72
C PRO A 262 -5.80 22.80 12.54
N VAL A 263 -4.53 22.58 12.22
CA VAL A 263 -3.41 23.34 12.77
C VAL A 263 -3.14 24.49 11.82
N GLY A 264 -3.45 25.72 12.22
CA GLY A 264 -3.17 26.92 11.42
C GLY A 264 -3.95 26.99 10.09
N PRO A 265 -3.52 27.88 9.16
CA PRO A 265 -4.19 28.05 7.88
C PRO A 265 -3.89 26.89 6.91
N ALA A 266 -4.76 26.70 5.92
CA ALA A 266 -4.43 25.87 4.76
C ALA A 266 -3.34 26.56 3.92
N LEU A 267 -2.49 25.77 3.27
CA LEU A 267 -1.46 26.24 2.34
C LEU A 267 -1.92 26.00 0.91
N ASP A 268 -2.29 27.08 0.21
CA ASP A 268 -2.55 27.02 -1.22
C ASP A 268 -1.23 26.89 -1.98
N LEU A 269 -1.17 25.92 -2.89
CA LEU A 269 0.02 25.61 -3.69
C LEU A 269 -0.19 26.01 -5.15
N PRO A 270 0.91 26.30 -5.89
CA PRO A 270 0.84 26.52 -7.33
C PRO A 270 0.11 25.38 -8.04
N GLY A 271 -0.77 25.72 -8.98
CA GLY A 271 -1.57 24.72 -9.71
C GLY A 271 -2.89 24.33 -9.05
N GLY A 272 -3.21 24.87 -7.86
CA GLY A 272 -4.55 24.78 -7.27
C GLY A 272 -4.74 23.86 -6.06
N PRO A 273 -3.89 22.86 -5.77
CA PRO A 273 -4.05 22.07 -4.55
C PRO A 273 -3.87 22.91 -3.28
N ALA A 274 -4.59 22.56 -2.24
CA ALA A 274 -4.43 23.07 -0.88
C ALA A 274 -3.96 21.95 0.04
N ALA A 275 -2.89 22.19 0.79
CA ALA A 275 -2.43 21.30 1.85
C ALA A 275 -2.95 21.80 3.21
N ARG A 276 -3.40 20.90 4.07
CA ARG A 276 -3.90 21.24 5.41
C ARG A 276 -3.39 20.25 6.46
N MET A 277 -2.75 20.79 7.50
CA MET A 277 -2.29 20.03 8.64
C MET A 277 -3.37 19.95 9.73
N TYR A 278 -3.42 18.83 10.45
CA TYR A 278 -4.31 18.61 11.59
C TYR A 278 -3.50 18.25 12.85
N ASP A 279 -4.15 18.38 14.02
CA ASP A 279 -3.51 18.20 15.33
C ASP A 279 -3.23 16.73 15.68
N ASP A 280 -3.79 15.80 14.91
CA ASP A 280 -3.44 14.38 14.86
C ASP A 280 -2.24 14.08 13.94
N GLY A 281 -1.46 15.10 13.57
CA GLY A 281 -0.28 14.90 12.74
C GLY A 281 -0.58 14.62 11.25
N SER A 282 -1.84 14.54 10.83
CA SER A 282 -2.17 14.29 9.43
C SER A 282 -1.98 15.53 8.56
N LEU A 283 -1.48 15.31 7.34
CA LEU A 283 -1.40 16.30 6.27
C LEU A 283 -2.33 15.85 5.15
N VAL A 284 -3.25 16.72 4.76
CA VAL A 284 -4.31 16.40 3.79
C VAL A 284 -4.19 17.32 2.59
N TRP A 285 -4.26 16.72 1.40
CA TRP A 285 -4.20 17.42 0.13
C TRP A 285 -5.59 17.47 -0.49
N ARG A 286 -6.03 18.66 -0.89
CA ARG A 286 -7.33 18.86 -1.56
C ARG A 286 -7.18 19.61 -2.87
N LEU A 287 -8.04 19.32 -3.83
CA LEU A 287 -8.22 20.11 -5.06
C LEU A 287 -9.72 20.29 -5.30
N GLY A 288 -10.18 21.54 -5.40
CA GLY A 288 -11.61 21.83 -5.57
C GLY A 288 -12.49 21.25 -4.45
N GLY A 289 -11.97 21.15 -3.23
CA GLY A 289 -12.67 20.56 -2.07
C GLY A 289 -12.56 19.04 -1.95
N ARG A 290 -12.23 18.31 -3.02
CA ARG A 290 -12.01 16.85 -3.02
C ARG A 290 -10.64 16.51 -2.43
N ILE A 291 -10.57 15.47 -1.60
CA ILE A 291 -9.30 14.95 -1.07
C ILE A 291 -8.60 14.17 -2.19
N MET A 292 -7.32 14.46 -2.39
CA MET A 292 -6.47 13.76 -3.37
C MET A 292 -5.40 12.88 -2.72
N GLY A 293 -5.08 13.15 -1.45
CA GLY A 293 -4.05 12.41 -0.74
C GLY A 293 -4.03 12.79 0.73
N ALA A 294 -3.42 11.91 1.52
CA ALA A 294 -3.07 12.21 2.89
C ALA A 294 -1.77 11.52 3.29
N ASP A 295 -1.05 12.20 4.17
CA ASP A 295 0.18 11.73 4.81
C ASP A 295 0.01 11.84 6.33
N SER A 296 0.76 11.06 7.09
CA SER A 296 0.79 11.19 8.55
C SER A 296 2.19 11.52 9.03
N ALA A 297 2.32 12.54 9.88
CA ALA A 297 3.54 12.86 10.60
C ALA A 297 3.79 11.80 11.69
N GLY A 298 4.31 10.64 11.29
CA GLY A 298 4.65 9.56 12.21
C GLY A 298 5.04 8.29 11.49
N LYS A 299 5.98 7.54 12.07
CA LYS A 299 6.14 6.12 11.70
C LYS A 299 4.92 5.39 12.20
N MET A 300 4.31 4.52 11.38
CA MET A 300 3.21 3.64 11.81
C MET A 300 3.53 3.05 13.20
N GLY A 301 2.70 3.39 14.20
CA GLY A 301 2.88 2.95 15.60
C GLY A 301 3.55 3.93 16.57
N ILE A 302 3.93 5.14 16.14
CA ILE A 302 4.27 6.26 17.04
C ILE A 302 3.05 7.19 17.10
N SER A 303 2.66 7.61 18.31
CA SER A 303 1.57 8.58 18.50
C SER A 303 1.78 9.76 17.56
N PRO A 304 0.80 10.09 16.70
CA PRO A 304 0.93 11.16 15.71
C PRO A 304 1.22 12.56 16.31
N SER A 305 0.99 12.72 17.63
CA SER A 305 1.27 13.95 18.38
C SER A 305 2.74 14.34 18.44
N ASP A 306 3.67 13.39 18.29
CA ASP A 306 5.10 13.61 18.55
C ASP A 306 5.96 13.58 17.27
N GLY A 307 5.39 13.19 16.13
CA GLY A 307 6.09 13.10 14.84
C GLY A 307 6.09 14.42 14.08
N ARG A 308 7.12 14.66 13.28
CA ARG A 308 7.17 15.75 12.29
C ARG A 308 7.17 15.17 10.89
N LEU A 309 6.63 15.90 9.90
CA LEU A 309 6.77 15.49 8.49
C LEU A 309 8.25 15.35 8.08
N SER A 310 9.15 16.10 8.73
CA SER A 310 10.59 15.96 8.53
C SER A 310 11.11 14.56 8.81
N ASP A 311 10.48 13.81 9.72
CA ASP A 311 10.90 12.46 10.10
C ASP A 311 10.63 11.47 8.97
N GLY A 312 9.56 11.67 8.21
CA GLY A 312 9.26 10.91 6.99
C GLY A 312 10.29 11.15 5.88
N VAL A 313 10.75 12.40 5.72
CA VAL A 313 11.76 12.74 4.69
C VAL A 313 13.23 12.48 5.10
N MET A 314 13.43 11.82 6.25
CA MET A 314 14.75 11.30 6.64
C MET A 314 15.09 10.05 5.82
N ASP A 315 14.12 9.15 5.66
CA ASP A 315 14.30 7.85 4.97
C ASP A 315 14.22 8.02 3.43
N SER A 316 13.49 9.02 2.94
CA SER A 316 13.45 9.45 1.53
C SER A 316 13.52 10.97 1.43
N PRO A 317 14.33 11.62 0.56
CA PRO A 317 14.45 13.09 0.56
C PRO A 317 13.19 13.82 0.08
N VAL A 318 12.20 13.08 -0.44
CA VAL A 318 10.95 13.58 -1.00
C VAL A 318 9.84 12.54 -0.83
N VAL A 319 8.62 13.04 -0.61
CA VAL A 319 7.38 12.29 -0.76
C VAL A 319 6.65 12.89 -1.97
N SER A 320 6.32 12.04 -2.94
CA SER A 320 5.71 12.43 -4.21
C SER A 320 4.38 11.73 -4.40
N HIS A 321 3.38 12.49 -4.82
CA HIS A 321 2.04 12.04 -5.19
C HIS A 321 1.77 12.43 -6.65
N PHE A 322 1.16 11.52 -7.40
CA PHE A 322 0.73 11.72 -8.79
C PHE A 322 -0.76 11.40 -8.88
N GLU A 323 -1.61 12.42 -8.81
CA GLU A 323 -3.06 12.26 -8.73
C GLU A 323 -3.78 13.46 -9.35
N ALA A 324 -4.96 13.24 -9.93
CA ALA A 324 -5.81 14.29 -10.51
C ALA A 324 -5.05 15.28 -11.41
N SER A 325 -4.21 14.78 -12.32
CA SER A 325 -3.37 15.59 -13.22
C SER A 325 -2.42 16.56 -12.51
N ARG A 326 -1.91 16.13 -11.35
CA ARG A 326 -0.96 16.89 -10.54
C ARG A 326 0.18 16.01 -10.09
N TRP A 327 1.36 16.61 -10.02
CA TRP A 327 2.48 16.12 -9.23
C TRP A 327 2.66 17.05 -8.02
N PHE A 328 2.56 16.51 -6.81
CA PHE A 328 2.65 17.28 -5.58
C PHE A 328 3.30 16.48 -4.45
N GLY A 329 3.61 17.16 -3.35
CA GLY A 329 4.14 16.51 -2.15
C GLY A 329 5.05 17.44 -1.36
N TYR A 330 5.99 16.86 -0.63
CA TYR A 330 6.91 17.59 0.23
C TYR A 330 8.33 17.03 0.19
N ALA A 331 9.29 17.90 0.47
CA ALA A 331 10.71 17.60 0.44
C ALA A 331 11.43 18.20 1.64
N ARG A 332 12.71 17.86 1.79
CA ARG A 332 13.59 18.44 2.83
C ARG A 332 13.61 19.97 2.78
N ALA A 333 13.61 20.61 3.96
CA ALA A 333 13.44 22.06 4.12
C ALA A 333 14.41 22.97 3.32
N ARG A 334 15.59 22.48 2.92
CA ARG A 334 16.60 23.26 2.17
C ARG A 334 16.41 23.21 0.65
N THR A 335 15.38 22.52 0.18
CA THR A 335 15.04 22.42 -1.25
C THR A 335 14.30 23.68 -1.67
N ALA A 336 14.77 24.37 -2.70
CA ALA A 336 14.05 25.51 -3.29
C ALA A 336 13.18 25.08 -4.47
N ARG A 337 13.57 24.00 -5.16
CA ARG A 337 12.94 23.51 -6.39
C ARG A 337 13.13 22.00 -6.52
N VAL A 338 12.14 21.32 -7.09
CA VAL A 338 12.20 19.90 -7.44
C VAL A 338 11.98 19.70 -8.93
N GLU A 339 12.54 18.63 -9.47
CA GLU A 339 12.29 18.13 -10.82
C GLU A 339 12.04 16.64 -10.79
N VAL A 340 11.06 16.18 -11.56
CA VAL A 340 10.84 14.76 -11.84
C VAL A 340 11.16 14.48 -13.29
N THR A 341 11.77 13.33 -13.57
CA THR A 341 12.01 12.81 -14.93
C THR A 341 11.59 11.35 -15.01
N PHE A 342 10.89 10.98 -16.06
CA PHE A 342 10.40 9.63 -16.33
C PHE A 342 11.27 8.90 -17.34
N GLY A 343 11.13 7.57 -17.41
CA GLY A 343 11.87 6.73 -18.36
C GLY A 343 11.63 7.08 -19.83
N ASP A 344 10.50 7.71 -20.15
CA ASP A 344 10.15 8.19 -21.50
C ASP A 344 10.68 9.60 -21.82
N GLY A 345 11.46 10.20 -20.92
CA GLY A 345 12.07 11.52 -21.09
C GLY A 345 11.18 12.70 -20.70
N ARG A 346 9.90 12.49 -20.38
CA ARG A 346 9.06 13.57 -19.87
C ARG A 346 9.53 14.02 -18.48
N SER A 347 9.30 15.29 -18.18
CA SER A 347 9.70 15.88 -16.91
C SER A 347 8.74 16.98 -16.47
N ALA A 348 8.75 17.24 -15.17
CA ALA A 348 8.07 18.38 -14.57
C ALA A 348 8.96 19.04 -13.53
N ARG A 349 8.71 20.33 -13.28
CA ARG A 349 9.50 21.16 -12.35
C ARG A 349 8.53 21.95 -11.48
N ALA A 350 8.77 21.93 -10.17
CA ALA A 350 7.97 22.69 -9.21
C ALA A 350 8.87 23.53 -8.30
N ARG A 351 8.49 24.80 -8.08
CA ARG A 351 9.06 25.61 -6.99
C ARG A 351 8.45 25.16 -5.68
N THR A 352 9.24 25.22 -4.63
CA THR A 352 8.77 24.86 -3.30
C THR A 352 8.19 26.07 -2.56
N VAL A 353 7.22 25.82 -1.69
CA VAL A 353 6.58 26.78 -0.80
C VAL A 353 6.92 26.40 0.63
N ARG A 354 7.13 27.42 1.47
CA ARG A 354 7.47 27.21 2.88
C ARG A 354 6.29 26.61 3.63
N ASP A 355 6.61 25.64 4.46
CA ASP A 355 5.71 25.02 5.42
C ASP A 355 5.32 26.02 6.54
N PRO A 356 4.04 26.42 6.65
CA PRO A 356 3.56 27.37 7.66
C PRO A 356 3.44 26.73 9.05
N TRP A 357 3.48 25.40 9.15
CA TRP A 357 3.27 24.62 10.37
C TRP A 357 4.57 24.22 11.06
N LYS A 358 5.73 24.57 10.46
CA LYS A 358 7.07 24.30 11.01
C LYS A 358 7.31 22.79 11.23
N GLN A 359 6.81 21.94 10.35
CA GLN A 359 7.06 20.50 10.26
C GLN A 359 8.45 20.16 9.67
N GLY A 360 9.24 21.15 9.27
CA GLY A 360 10.63 20.95 8.84
C GLY A 360 10.75 20.44 7.41
N VAL A 361 9.76 20.75 6.58
CA VAL A 361 9.69 20.39 5.17
C VAL A 361 9.42 21.63 4.31
N VAL A 362 9.43 21.45 3.01
CA VAL A 362 8.84 22.40 2.05
C VAL A 362 7.88 21.64 1.16
N MET A 363 6.86 22.31 0.64
CA MET A 363 5.82 21.68 -0.18
C MET A 363 5.93 22.12 -1.63
N PHE A 364 5.44 21.30 -2.55
CA PHE A 364 5.43 21.63 -3.97
C PHE A 364 4.18 21.07 -4.64
N SER A 365 3.77 21.72 -5.72
CA SER A 365 2.75 21.19 -6.64
C SER A 365 2.92 21.81 -8.02
N VAL A 366 2.60 21.04 -9.06
CA VAL A 366 2.54 21.49 -10.45
C VAL A 366 1.51 20.66 -11.23
N PRO A 367 0.77 21.26 -12.19
CA PRO A 367 0.05 20.50 -13.21
C PRO A 367 0.97 19.53 -13.93
N PHE A 368 0.63 18.24 -13.87
CA PHE A 368 1.40 17.21 -14.55
C PHE A 368 0.57 15.93 -14.66
N GLU A 369 0.43 15.42 -15.88
CA GLU A 369 -0.23 14.15 -16.18
C GLU A 369 0.85 13.16 -16.65
N PRO A 370 1.20 12.15 -15.83
CA PRO A 370 2.04 11.07 -16.31
C PRO A 370 1.32 10.25 -17.38
N ALA A 371 2.07 9.50 -18.18
CA ALA A 371 1.49 8.60 -19.19
C ALA A 371 1.47 7.22 -18.54
N GLY A 372 0.28 6.79 -18.16
CA GLY A 372 0.08 5.55 -17.42
C GLY A 372 0.63 5.61 -15.99
N ASP A 373 0.84 4.42 -15.42
CA ASP A 373 1.32 4.25 -14.06
C ASP A 373 2.82 4.60 -13.96
N VAL A 374 3.11 5.69 -13.24
CA VAL A 374 4.47 6.18 -12.96
C VAL A 374 5.35 5.15 -12.26
N TYR A 375 4.75 4.25 -11.49
CA TYR A 375 5.49 3.24 -10.77
C TYR A 375 5.81 2.02 -11.63
N LEU A 376 5.08 1.78 -12.72
CA LEU A 376 5.45 0.75 -13.70
C LEU A 376 6.68 1.17 -14.52
N SER A 377 6.81 2.45 -14.81
CA SER A 377 7.94 3.00 -15.57
C SER A 377 9.12 3.45 -14.69
N GLY A 378 8.86 3.71 -13.41
CA GLY A 378 9.82 4.35 -12.51
C GLY A 378 10.04 5.82 -12.86
N TYR A 379 10.69 6.54 -11.95
CA TYR A 379 10.98 7.96 -12.13
C TYR A 379 12.16 8.39 -11.26
N ARG A 380 12.75 9.53 -11.61
CA ARG A 380 13.79 10.19 -10.81
C ARG A 380 13.27 11.54 -10.33
N VAL A 381 13.48 11.84 -9.06
CA VAL A 381 13.25 13.18 -8.50
C VAL A 381 14.58 13.79 -8.04
N VAL A 382 14.83 15.04 -8.42
CA VAL A 382 16.02 15.81 -8.02
C VAL A 382 15.59 17.07 -7.28
N GLY A 383 16.23 17.33 -6.14
CA GLY A 383 16.04 18.57 -5.39
C GLY A 383 17.20 19.53 -5.57
N PHE A 384 16.89 20.81 -5.76
CA PHE A 384 17.86 21.89 -5.93
C PHE A 384 17.73 22.93 -4.83
N ASP A 385 18.85 23.52 -4.41
CA ASP A 385 18.86 24.69 -3.54
C ASP A 385 18.51 25.99 -4.30
N ALA A 386 18.50 27.12 -3.58
CA ALA A 386 18.18 28.44 -4.15
C ALA A 386 19.20 28.93 -5.20
N ARG A 387 20.41 28.35 -5.24
CA ARG A 387 21.46 28.66 -6.22
C ARG A 387 21.38 27.73 -7.44
N GLY A 388 20.43 26.80 -7.45
CA GLY A 388 20.27 25.81 -8.52
C GLY A 388 21.21 24.62 -8.39
N LYS A 389 21.89 24.43 -7.25
CA LYS A 389 22.74 23.26 -7.02
C LYS A 389 21.90 22.08 -6.56
N GLU A 390 22.14 20.89 -7.13
CA GLU A 390 21.56 19.64 -6.67
C GLU A 390 21.97 19.38 -5.20
N VAL A 391 20.99 19.15 -4.34
CA VAL A 391 21.17 18.85 -2.90
C VAL A 391 20.80 17.43 -2.53
N TRP A 392 19.99 16.77 -3.35
CA TRP A 392 19.64 15.36 -3.21
C TRP A 392 19.03 14.83 -4.51
N ARG A 393 19.01 13.50 -4.61
CA ARG A 393 18.39 12.73 -5.69
C ARG A 393 17.66 11.54 -5.09
N HIS A 394 16.50 11.22 -5.66
CA HIS A 394 15.73 10.03 -5.39
C HIS A 394 15.46 9.31 -6.72
N ASP A 395 15.80 8.03 -6.78
CA ASP A 395 15.49 7.18 -7.93
C ASP A 395 14.44 6.16 -7.48
N GLU A 396 13.23 6.27 -8.03
CA GLU A 396 12.16 5.30 -7.89
C GLU A 396 12.23 4.29 -9.04
N PRO A 397 12.69 3.05 -8.79
CA PRO A 397 12.80 2.06 -9.85
C PRO A 397 11.41 1.67 -10.38
N ALA A 398 11.38 1.12 -11.60
CA ALA A 398 10.18 0.48 -12.13
C ALA A 398 9.78 -0.74 -11.28
N HIS A 399 8.50 -0.82 -10.96
CA HIS A 399 7.87 -1.88 -10.18
C HIS A 399 6.84 -2.63 -11.03
N PRO A 400 7.26 -3.53 -11.94
CA PRO A 400 6.32 -4.32 -12.72
C PRO A 400 5.44 -5.18 -11.81
N PRO A 401 4.24 -5.59 -12.27
CA PRO A 401 3.39 -6.51 -11.52
C PRO A 401 4.14 -7.81 -11.26
N LEU A 402 4.21 -8.21 -9.99
CA LEU A 402 5.03 -9.36 -9.57
C LEU A 402 4.59 -10.70 -10.19
N TRP A 403 3.31 -10.83 -10.47
CA TRP A 403 2.67 -12.07 -10.93
C TRP A 403 2.01 -11.92 -12.30
N GLN A 404 2.70 -11.27 -13.24
CA GLN A 404 2.35 -11.48 -14.64
C GLN A 404 2.54 -12.97 -14.95
N GLU A 405 1.43 -13.65 -15.24
CA GLU A 405 1.51 -14.88 -16.00
C GLU A 405 2.25 -14.52 -17.29
N ASP A 406 3.32 -15.25 -17.57
CA ASP A 406 4.01 -15.08 -18.84
C ASP A 406 2.95 -15.29 -19.92
N PRO A 407 2.67 -14.32 -20.81
CA PRO A 407 1.65 -14.50 -21.83
C PRO A 407 1.90 -15.75 -22.70
N ALA A 408 3.14 -16.25 -22.73
CA ALA A 408 3.48 -17.54 -23.34
C ALA A 408 2.88 -18.77 -22.62
N SER A 409 2.60 -18.68 -21.32
CA SER A 409 2.00 -19.76 -20.52
C SER A 409 0.47 -19.86 -20.62
N ALA A 410 -0.18 -18.85 -21.22
CA ALA A 410 -1.63 -18.81 -21.44
C ALA A 410 -2.05 -19.34 -22.83
N GLN A 411 -1.16 -19.95 -23.62
CA GLN A 411 -1.61 -20.66 -24.82
C GLN A 411 -2.42 -21.89 -24.39
N PRO A 412 -3.72 -21.99 -24.70
CA PRO A 412 -4.44 -23.24 -24.54
C PRO A 412 -3.70 -24.30 -25.37
N ASP A 413 -3.47 -25.47 -24.78
CA ASP A 413 -2.91 -26.63 -25.49
C ASP A 413 -3.54 -26.70 -26.88
N ALA A 414 -2.70 -26.60 -27.92
CA ALA A 414 -3.17 -26.75 -29.27
C ALA A 414 -3.99 -28.04 -29.35
N PRO A 415 -5.22 -28.02 -29.91
CA PRO A 415 -6.06 -29.20 -29.97
C PRO A 415 -5.25 -30.34 -30.61
N PRO A 416 -5.32 -31.57 -30.06
CA PRO A 416 -4.50 -32.68 -30.55
C PRO A 416 -4.74 -32.84 -32.04
N THR A 417 -3.64 -32.76 -32.82
CA THR A 417 -3.68 -32.95 -34.26
C THR A 417 -4.34 -34.30 -34.55
N PRO A 418 -5.42 -34.38 -35.35
CA PRO A 418 -6.05 -35.64 -35.67
C PRO A 418 -5.05 -36.54 -36.40
N SER A 419 -4.86 -37.75 -35.89
CA SER A 419 -4.01 -38.76 -36.54
C SER A 419 -4.52 -39.03 -37.97
N PRO A 420 -3.64 -39.06 -38.98
CA PRO A 420 -4.04 -39.48 -40.32
C PRO A 420 -4.52 -40.93 -40.29
N ARG A 421 -5.65 -41.18 -40.96
CA ARG A 421 -6.23 -42.51 -41.14
C ARG A 421 -5.58 -43.26 -42.29
#